data_AF-A0A7S4CXX5-F1
#
_entry.id   AF-A0A7S4CXX5-F1
#
_cell.length_a   1.000
_cell.length_b   1.000
_cell.length_c   1.000
_cell.angle_alpha   90.00
_cell.angle_beta   90.00
_cell.angle_gamma   90.00
#
_symmetry.space_group_name_H-M   'P 1'
#
loop_
_entity.id
_entity.type
_entity.pdbx_description
1 polymer ?
#
loop_
_entity_poly.entity_id
_entity_poly.type
_entity_poly.pdbx_seq_one_letter_code
_entity_poly.pdbx_strand_id
1 'polypeptide(L)'
;CAPPPPGERRDKRGEISSGGRGTDDARASASASSSARWGLPAPKAVDAAPGPVQPSAVSSGRDSLIPSRRQQLEVALRMLNDLVSDPVGAALKMDPGCTAQFVEQFAYLVPSTAEFEAARRCCGDGPLLTVAEDFVLRCGRVPDLCRRLEVWKFRLDFTERCRAAGARMRALANAAEALQTSRAFTEVRDMARELLNRRDLRIADLPQAMRTRADNGVVTLVEYLAVQIGDSFPHRAAFVPEVSATYHIGDTGWHETSALVDGVVTMQQEAPAEGGLKEVAQSQAAKLQEEFQGLQAKVRDLCLRFGEDVEQDAAQMFSAVAQFAQQFEVAYRGRQQISNRMKHWQQQQEHQPQPPKPEAQVHARPQPRLLAQGQAKG
;
A
#
# COMPACT_ATOMS: atom_id res chain seq x y z
N CYS A 1 -54.23 -0.06 -31.27
CA CYS A 1 -53.88 -0.47 -32.64
C CYS A 1 -52.50 -1.11 -32.60
N ALA A 2 -52.47 -2.44 -32.54
CA ALA A 2 -51.26 -3.25 -32.50
C ALA A 2 -50.98 -3.79 -33.92
N PRO A 3 -49.71 -3.88 -34.35
CA PRO A 3 -49.35 -4.60 -35.57
C PRO A 3 -49.29 -6.13 -35.34
N PRO A 4 -49.61 -6.95 -36.35
CA PRO A 4 -49.52 -8.41 -36.28
C PRO A 4 -48.09 -8.91 -36.55
N PRO A 5 -47.79 -10.18 -36.17
CA PRO A 5 -46.44 -10.75 -36.21
C PRO A 5 -46.12 -11.45 -37.55
N PRO A 6 -44.84 -11.66 -37.89
CA PRO A 6 -44.47 -12.57 -38.96
C PRO A 6 -43.90 -13.91 -38.45
N GLY A 7 -44.54 -14.99 -38.88
CA GLY A 7 -43.84 -16.07 -39.60
C GLY A 7 -43.23 -17.21 -38.80
N GLU A 8 -44.02 -18.26 -38.59
CA GLU A 8 -43.55 -19.62 -38.34
C GLU A 8 -42.66 -20.12 -39.49
N ARG A 9 -41.49 -20.69 -39.14
CA ARG A 9 -40.89 -21.80 -39.91
C ARG A 9 -40.62 -22.96 -38.96
N ARG A 10 -41.39 -24.02 -39.20
CA ARG A 10 -41.26 -25.34 -38.60
C ARG A 10 -40.62 -26.25 -39.65
N ASP A 11 -39.59 -26.99 -39.25
CA ASP A 11 -39.23 -28.35 -39.67
C ASP A 11 -37.74 -28.56 -39.31
N LYS A 12 -37.24 -29.70 -38.83
CA LYS A 12 -37.76 -30.98 -38.32
C LYS A 12 -36.51 -31.77 -37.92
N ARG A 13 -36.57 -32.53 -36.81
CA ARG A 13 -35.78 -33.74 -36.49
C ARG A 13 -34.26 -33.55 -36.29
N GLY A 14 -33.58 -34.24 -35.37
CA GLY A 14 -33.94 -35.51 -34.75
C GLY A 14 -33.61 -35.61 -33.25
N GLU A 15 -34.50 -36.33 -32.59
CA GLU A 15 -34.34 -37.00 -31.30
C GLU A 15 -33.35 -38.17 -31.44
N ILE A 16 -32.49 -38.37 -30.42
CA ILE A 16 -32.23 -39.63 -29.68
C ILE A 16 -31.61 -39.13 -28.34
N SER A 17 -32.26 -39.08 -27.17
CA SER A 17 -33.00 -40.06 -26.35
C SER A 17 -32.12 -41.09 -25.62
N SER A 18 -32.49 -41.29 -24.36
CA SER A 18 -32.01 -42.26 -23.35
C SER A 18 -30.74 -41.89 -22.57
N GLY A 19 -30.71 -41.91 -21.24
CA GLY A 19 -31.71 -42.34 -20.26
C GLY A 19 -31.02 -42.91 -19.01
N GLY A 20 -31.66 -42.76 -17.85
CA GLY A 20 -31.28 -43.39 -16.56
C GLY A 20 -30.62 -42.41 -15.61
N ARG A 21 -31.29 -41.79 -14.61
CA ARG A 21 -32.09 -42.29 -13.46
C ARG A 21 -31.38 -43.29 -12.54
N GLY A 22 -31.35 -42.90 -11.27
CA GLY A 22 -31.03 -43.70 -10.09
C GLY A 22 -29.70 -43.28 -9.50
N THR A 23 -29.54 -42.94 -8.22
CA THR A 23 -30.42 -43.03 -7.04
C THR A 23 -29.80 -42.13 -5.96
N ASP A 24 -30.63 -41.86 -4.95
CA ASP A 24 -30.32 -41.21 -3.69
C ASP A 24 -28.93 -41.52 -3.12
N ASP A 25 -28.25 -40.47 -2.65
CA ASP A 25 -27.55 -40.54 -1.38
C ASP A 25 -27.47 -39.15 -0.74
N ALA A 26 -27.96 -39.10 0.49
CA ALA A 26 -27.97 -37.94 1.34
C ALA A 26 -26.55 -37.44 1.60
N ARG A 27 -26.27 -36.18 1.27
CA ARG A 27 -25.13 -35.47 1.84
C ARG A 27 -25.51 -34.05 2.22
N ALA A 28 -25.95 -33.93 3.46
CA ALA A 28 -25.96 -32.67 4.20
C ALA A 28 -24.60 -31.98 4.04
N SER A 29 -24.58 -30.89 3.30
CA SER A 29 -23.44 -29.96 3.28
C SER A 29 -23.75 -28.90 4.33
N ALA A 30 -23.50 -29.30 5.59
CA ALA A 30 -23.52 -28.40 6.72
C ALA A 30 -22.44 -27.33 6.54
N SER A 31 -22.84 -26.10 6.81
CA SER A 31 -21.98 -24.98 7.15
C SER A 31 -20.94 -25.39 8.19
N ALA A 32 -19.70 -25.59 7.78
CA ALA A 32 -18.58 -25.68 8.70
C ALA A 32 -18.10 -24.25 9.00
N SER A 33 -18.80 -23.60 9.93
CA SER A 33 -18.23 -22.51 10.71
C SER A 33 -16.99 -23.06 11.42
N SER A 34 -15.82 -22.73 10.89
CA SER A 34 -14.54 -22.98 11.56
C SER A 34 -14.44 -22.04 12.75
N SER A 35 -15.08 -22.41 13.86
CA SER A 35 -14.73 -21.93 15.19
C SER A 35 -13.36 -22.51 15.52
N ALA A 36 -12.30 -21.84 15.05
CA ALA A 36 -10.96 -22.01 15.59
C ALA A 36 -11.00 -21.56 17.05
N ARG A 37 -11.26 -22.53 17.92
CA ARG A 37 -11.20 -22.43 19.37
C ARG A 37 -9.76 -22.06 19.71
N TRP A 38 -9.50 -20.77 20.00
CA TRP A 38 -8.18 -20.25 20.38
C TRP A 38 -7.76 -20.85 21.73
N GLY A 39 -7.21 -22.06 21.68
CA GLY A 39 -6.58 -22.72 22.81
C GLY A 39 -5.14 -22.26 22.91
N LEU A 40 -4.82 -21.52 23.99
CA LEU A 40 -3.44 -21.38 24.46
C LEU A 40 -2.83 -22.78 24.65
N PRO A 41 -1.57 -23.01 24.27
CA PRO A 41 -0.95 -24.32 24.45
C PRO A 41 -0.77 -24.63 25.94
N ALA A 42 -1.36 -25.72 26.41
CA ALA A 42 -1.08 -26.27 27.74
C ALA A 42 0.31 -26.94 27.75
N PRO A 43 1.15 -26.71 28.77
CA PRO A 43 2.43 -27.42 28.89
C PRO A 43 2.21 -28.90 29.26
N LYS A 44 2.95 -29.78 28.59
CA LYS A 44 2.92 -31.24 28.77
C LYS A 44 3.39 -31.64 30.18
N ALA A 45 2.59 -32.46 30.87
CA ALA A 45 3.00 -33.16 32.08
C ALA A 45 3.99 -34.29 31.72
N VAL A 46 5.07 -34.40 32.49
CA VAL A 46 6.02 -35.52 32.42
C VAL A 46 5.77 -36.37 33.66
N ASP A 47 5.27 -37.60 33.44
CA ASP A 47 5.13 -38.62 34.47
C ASP A 47 6.50 -39.18 34.88
N ALA A 48 6.75 -39.30 36.19
CA ALA A 48 7.81 -40.13 36.76
C ALA A 48 7.31 -40.86 38.02
N ALA A 49 7.46 -42.18 37.99
CA ALA A 49 7.00 -43.15 39.00
C ALA A 49 7.80 -43.09 40.33
N PRO A 50 7.29 -43.68 41.45
CA PRO A 50 7.84 -43.48 42.78
C PRO A 50 8.89 -44.53 43.17
N GLY A 51 9.97 -44.07 43.83
CA GLY A 51 10.96 -44.89 44.53
C GLY A 51 11.19 -44.35 45.95
N PRO A 52 11.63 -45.20 46.92
CA PRO A 52 11.38 -44.99 48.34
C PRO A 52 12.37 -44.07 49.06
N VAL A 53 11.85 -43.51 50.15
CA VAL A 53 12.36 -42.43 51.01
C VAL A 53 13.65 -42.78 51.76
N GLN A 54 14.60 -41.84 51.81
CA GLN A 54 15.57 -41.68 52.89
C GLN A 54 15.49 -40.26 53.48
N PRO A 55 15.57 -40.08 54.81
CA PRO A 55 15.37 -38.80 55.45
C PRO A 55 16.71 -38.07 55.61
N SER A 56 16.85 -36.91 54.96
CA SER A 56 18.00 -36.03 55.20
C SER A 56 17.58 -34.57 55.16
N ALA A 57 17.87 -33.91 56.28
CA ALA A 57 18.14 -32.49 56.47
C ALA A 57 17.02 -31.51 56.10
N VAL A 58 16.55 -30.81 57.13
CA VAL A 58 15.83 -29.54 57.07
C VAL A 58 16.71 -28.53 56.31
N SER A 59 16.57 -28.49 54.99
CA SER A 59 16.94 -27.31 54.22
C SER A 59 15.81 -26.31 54.42
N SER A 60 16.17 -25.06 54.64
CA SER A 60 15.27 -23.91 54.56
C SER A 60 14.80 -23.76 53.10
N GLY A 61 13.97 -24.70 52.64
CA GLY A 61 13.34 -24.69 51.34
C GLY A 61 12.21 -23.68 51.36
N ARG A 62 12.54 -22.41 51.13
CA ARG A 62 11.52 -21.42 50.74
C ARG A 62 11.07 -21.81 49.35
N ASP A 63 9.81 -22.22 49.21
CA ASP A 63 9.11 -22.46 47.93
C ASP A 63 9.01 -21.15 47.12
N SER A 64 10.15 -20.68 46.63
CA SER A 64 10.29 -19.54 45.75
C SER A 64 10.10 -19.99 44.30
N LEU A 65 9.79 -19.05 43.38
CA LEU A 65 9.65 -19.34 41.94
C LEU A 65 10.83 -20.17 41.44
N ILE A 66 10.56 -21.17 40.58
CA ILE A 66 11.60 -22.03 40.00
C ILE A 66 12.73 -21.15 39.44
N PRO A 67 14.00 -21.36 39.81
CA PRO A 67 15.10 -20.44 39.46
C PRO A 67 15.22 -20.15 37.96
N SER A 68 14.99 -21.16 37.12
CA SER A 68 14.99 -21.01 35.66
C SER A 68 13.89 -20.08 35.16
N ARG A 69 12.68 -20.17 35.72
CA ARG A 69 11.56 -19.30 35.38
C ARG A 69 11.77 -17.87 35.86
N ARG A 70 12.37 -17.69 37.03
CA ARG A 70 12.76 -16.37 37.56
C ARG A 70 13.68 -15.63 36.60
N GLN A 71 14.75 -16.31 36.14
CA GLN A 71 15.69 -15.73 35.19
C GLN A 71 15.02 -15.39 33.85
N GLN A 72 14.13 -16.24 33.35
CA GLN A 72 13.36 -15.96 32.13
C GLN A 72 12.49 -14.70 32.29
N LEU A 73 11.78 -14.57 33.42
CA LEU A 73 10.95 -13.40 33.71
C LEU A 73 11.81 -12.14 33.82
N GLU A 74 12.94 -12.17 34.54
CA GLU A 74 13.81 -11.00 34.67
C GLU A 74 14.37 -10.51 33.32
N VAL A 75 14.80 -11.43 32.46
CA VAL A 75 15.27 -11.10 31.11
C VAL A 75 14.14 -10.51 30.27
N ALA A 76 12.97 -11.15 30.27
CA ALA A 76 11.82 -10.69 29.49
C ALA A 76 11.27 -9.35 30.01
N LEU A 77 11.26 -9.13 31.33
CA LEU A 77 10.86 -7.88 31.95
C LEU A 77 11.80 -6.74 31.61
N ARG A 78 13.11 -7.00 31.48
CA ARG A 78 14.05 -5.97 30.99
C ARG A 78 13.66 -5.51 29.59
N MET A 79 13.39 -6.45 28.69
CA MET A 79 12.94 -6.14 27.33
C MET A 79 11.59 -5.43 27.31
N LEU A 80 10.67 -5.82 28.19
CA LEU A 80 9.34 -5.22 28.29
C LEU A 80 9.40 -3.79 28.87
N ASN A 81 10.28 -3.55 29.83
CA ASN A 81 10.48 -2.25 30.46
C ASN A 81 11.17 -1.24 29.52
N ASP A 82 11.96 -1.72 28.55
CA ASP A 82 12.48 -0.87 27.47
C ASP A 82 11.36 -0.30 26.60
N LEU A 83 10.20 -0.99 26.53
CA LEU A 83 9.01 -0.55 25.79
C LEU A 83 8.07 0.31 26.65
N VAL A 84 7.79 -0.12 27.88
CA VAL A 84 6.85 0.54 28.79
C VAL A 84 7.37 0.47 30.22
N SER A 85 7.54 1.62 30.87
CA SER A 85 8.13 1.71 32.22
C SER A 85 7.33 1.00 33.32
N ASP A 86 6.01 0.85 33.15
CA ASP A 86 5.14 0.13 34.08
C ASP A 86 4.12 -0.75 33.33
N PRO A 87 4.49 -1.99 32.96
CA PRO A 87 3.63 -2.85 32.14
C PRO A 87 2.35 -3.29 32.86
N VAL A 88 2.41 -3.53 34.17
CA VAL A 88 1.25 -3.96 34.97
C VAL A 88 0.27 -2.80 35.15
N GLY A 89 0.78 -1.59 35.44
CA GLY A 89 -0.05 -0.38 35.51
C GLY A 89 -0.67 -0.01 34.16
N ALA A 90 0.08 -0.20 33.06
CA ALA A 90 -0.43 0.01 31.71
C ALA A 90 -1.57 -0.96 31.37
N ALA A 91 -1.45 -2.24 31.72
CA ALA A 91 -2.54 -3.19 31.53
C ALA A 91 -3.76 -2.89 32.39
N LEU A 92 -3.58 -2.47 33.65
CA LEU A 92 -4.69 -2.08 34.50
C LEU A 92 -5.52 -0.95 33.87
N LYS A 93 -4.84 0.03 33.25
CA LYS A 93 -5.47 1.18 32.58
C LYS A 93 -5.85 0.91 31.12
N MET A 94 -5.41 -0.20 30.53
CA MET A 94 -5.45 -0.45 29.08
C MET A 94 -4.94 0.75 28.28
N ASP A 95 -3.69 1.14 28.56
CA ASP A 95 -3.08 2.37 28.04
C ASP A 95 -3.13 2.42 26.49
N PRO A 96 -3.72 3.47 25.89
CA PRO A 96 -3.75 3.62 24.44
C PRO A 96 -2.38 3.93 23.80
N GLY A 97 -1.36 4.30 24.59
CA GLY A 97 -0.01 4.57 24.11
C GLY A 97 0.81 3.31 23.80
N CYS A 98 0.32 2.12 24.17
CA CYS A 98 1.00 0.85 23.93
C CYS A 98 0.68 0.27 22.54
N THR A 99 1.52 -0.66 22.07
CA THR A 99 1.30 -1.40 20.81
C THR A 99 0.69 -2.78 21.08
N ALA A 100 -0.02 -3.34 20.10
CA ALA A 100 -0.57 -4.69 20.22
C ALA A 100 0.55 -5.75 20.40
N GLN A 101 1.71 -5.52 19.79
CA GLN A 101 2.90 -6.37 19.96
C GLN A 101 3.39 -6.38 21.42
N PHE A 102 3.39 -5.23 22.09
CA PHE A 102 3.71 -5.16 23.52
C PHE A 102 2.73 -6.00 24.35
N VAL A 103 1.42 -5.89 24.07
CA VAL A 103 0.39 -6.66 24.80
C VAL A 103 0.56 -8.16 24.57
N GLU A 104 0.91 -8.58 23.36
CA GLU A 104 1.20 -9.98 23.03
C GLU A 104 2.44 -10.51 23.78
N GLN A 105 3.52 -9.72 23.83
CA GLN A 105 4.70 -10.07 24.63
C GLN A 105 4.35 -10.16 26.12
N PHE A 106 3.55 -9.23 26.64
CA PHE A 106 3.14 -9.27 28.04
C PHE A 106 2.24 -10.48 28.33
N ALA A 107 1.36 -10.88 27.41
CA ALA A 107 0.49 -12.04 27.57
C ALA A 107 1.29 -13.35 27.79
N TYR A 108 2.47 -13.50 27.16
CA TYR A 108 3.35 -14.65 27.38
C TYR A 108 4.02 -14.67 28.76
N LEU A 109 4.06 -13.54 29.46
CA LEU A 109 4.67 -13.40 30.78
C LEU A 109 3.64 -13.48 31.91
N VAL A 110 2.35 -13.60 31.60
CA VAL A 110 1.32 -13.73 32.61
C VAL A 110 1.59 -14.97 33.48
N PRO A 111 1.69 -14.80 34.81
CA PRO A 111 1.94 -15.92 35.71
C PRO A 111 0.74 -16.86 35.78
N SER A 112 1.04 -18.15 35.88
CA SER A 112 0.07 -19.18 36.24
C SER A 112 -0.41 -19.03 37.69
N THR A 113 -1.56 -19.64 38.00
CA THR A 113 -2.09 -19.71 39.37
C THR A 113 -1.11 -20.36 40.34
N ALA A 114 -0.35 -21.38 39.90
CA ALA A 114 0.68 -22.02 40.72
C ALA A 114 1.85 -21.08 41.04
N GLU A 115 2.34 -20.33 40.06
CA GLU A 115 3.39 -19.33 40.23
C GLU A 115 2.94 -18.20 41.17
N PHE A 116 1.69 -17.75 41.06
CA PHE A 116 1.12 -16.73 41.94
C PHE A 116 1.01 -17.21 43.39
N GLU A 117 0.50 -18.43 43.62
CA GLU A 117 0.39 -19.00 44.97
C GLU A 117 1.77 -19.24 45.60
N ALA A 118 2.78 -19.66 44.80
CA ALA A 118 4.16 -19.77 45.27
C ALA A 118 4.72 -18.40 45.69
N ALA A 119 4.59 -17.38 44.83
CA ALA A 119 5.01 -16.02 45.16
C ALA A 119 4.28 -15.46 46.39
N ARG A 120 2.99 -15.80 46.59
CA ARG A 120 2.20 -15.34 47.75
C ARG A 120 2.71 -15.91 49.07
N ARG A 121 3.27 -17.12 49.08
CA ARG A 121 3.87 -17.72 50.29
C ARG A 121 5.19 -17.05 50.68
N CYS A 122 5.85 -16.40 49.73
CA CYS A 122 7.05 -15.60 49.97
C CYS A 122 6.76 -14.19 50.52
N CYS A 123 5.49 -13.76 50.56
CA CYS A 123 5.06 -12.40 50.96
C CYS A 123 5.43 -11.95 52.39
N GLY A 124 5.95 -12.84 53.25
CA GLY A 124 6.37 -12.48 54.60
C GLY A 124 7.61 -11.56 54.65
N ASP A 125 8.41 -11.53 53.57
CA ASP A 125 9.68 -10.80 53.53
C ASP A 125 9.69 -9.77 52.39
N GLY A 126 8.92 -8.68 52.53
CA GLY A 126 8.88 -7.56 51.59
C GLY A 126 10.23 -7.05 51.03
N PRO A 127 11.31 -6.93 51.83
CA PRO A 127 12.61 -6.49 51.32
C PRO A 127 13.44 -7.58 50.61
N LEU A 128 12.99 -8.84 50.59
CA LEU A 128 13.71 -9.97 49.96
C LEU A 128 13.07 -10.46 48.66
N LEU A 129 11.98 -9.82 48.21
CA LEU A 129 11.33 -10.14 46.93
C LEU A 129 12.22 -9.75 45.76
N THR A 130 12.48 -10.72 44.88
CA THR A 130 13.15 -10.47 43.60
C THR A 130 12.22 -9.72 42.63
N VAL A 131 12.78 -9.09 41.60
CA VAL A 131 12.01 -8.33 40.60
C VAL A 131 10.94 -9.19 39.93
N ALA A 132 11.24 -10.47 39.67
CA ALA A 132 10.28 -11.41 39.12
C ALA A 132 9.13 -11.73 40.10
N GLU A 133 9.41 -11.91 41.39
CA GLU A 133 8.38 -12.20 42.39
C GLU A 133 7.47 -10.99 42.62
N ASP A 134 8.03 -9.77 42.67
CA ASP A 134 7.24 -8.53 42.70
C ASP A 134 6.32 -8.42 41.48
N PHE A 135 6.85 -8.67 40.27
CA PHE A 135 6.04 -8.68 39.05
C PHE A 135 4.89 -9.69 39.11
N VAL A 136 5.15 -10.93 39.53
CA VAL A 136 4.10 -11.98 39.66
C VAL A 136 3.02 -11.53 40.64
N LEU A 137 3.41 -10.98 41.80
CA LEU A 137 2.47 -10.47 42.79
C LEU A 137 1.66 -9.30 42.27
N ARG A 138 2.27 -8.38 41.53
CA ARG A 138 1.61 -7.23 40.91
C ARG A 138 0.61 -7.66 39.83
N CYS A 139 0.97 -8.65 38.99
CA CYS A 139 0.06 -9.23 38.01
C CYS A 139 -1.21 -9.79 38.65
N GLY A 140 -1.09 -10.49 39.79
CA GLY A 140 -2.26 -11.02 40.49
C GLY A 140 -3.12 -9.98 41.21
N ARG A 141 -2.69 -8.71 41.29
CA ARG A 141 -3.55 -7.59 41.74
C ARG A 141 -4.44 -7.06 40.62
N VAL A 142 -4.19 -7.41 39.37
CA VAL A 142 -5.01 -6.97 38.23
C VAL A 142 -6.15 -7.96 38.05
N PRO A 143 -7.41 -7.53 38.18
CA PRO A 143 -8.57 -8.41 38.00
C PRO A 143 -8.66 -8.87 36.55
N ASP A 144 -8.87 -10.17 36.38
CA ASP A 144 -9.04 -10.85 35.09
C ASP A 144 -7.96 -10.50 34.07
N LEU A 145 -6.69 -10.46 34.50
CA LEU A 145 -5.56 -9.99 33.69
C LEU A 145 -5.52 -10.61 32.29
N CYS A 146 -5.61 -11.94 32.15
CA CYS A 146 -5.58 -12.60 30.84
C CYS A 146 -6.66 -12.04 29.90
N ARG A 147 -7.89 -11.97 30.40
CA ARG A 147 -9.05 -11.47 29.66
C ARG A 147 -8.88 -10.00 29.30
N ARG A 148 -8.37 -9.20 30.23
CA ARG A 148 -8.07 -7.78 30.01
C ARG A 148 -7.01 -7.57 28.92
N LEU A 149 -5.96 -8.39 28.89
CA LEU A 149 -4.94 -8.32 27.84
C LEU A 149 -5.53 -8.68 26.47
N GLU A 150 -6.43 -9.67 26.38
CA GLU A 150 -7.14 -9.99 25.14
C GLU A 150 -7.98 -8.81 24.63
N VAL A 151 -8.79 -8.21 25.52
CA VAL A 151 -9.63 -7.05 25.19
C VAL A 151 -8.76 -5.84 24.79
N TRP A 152 -7.66 -5.62 25.49
CA TRP A 152 -6.74 -4.53 25.20
C TRP A 152 -6.04 -4.72 23.85
N LYS A 153 -5.53 -5.92 23.55
CA LYS A 153 -4.94 -6.25 22.26
C LYS A 153 -5.94 -5.99 21.14
N PHE A 154 -7.16 -6.52 21.27
CA PHE A 154 -8.23 -6.29 20.29
C PHE A 154 -8.46 -4.79 20.05
N ARG A 155 -8.57 -3.99 21.12
CA ARG A 155 -8.80 -2.55 21.02
C ARG A 155 -7.67 -1.83 20.27
N LEU A 156 -6.41 -2.19 20.53
CA LEU A 156 -5.25 -1.60 19.86
C LEU A 156 -5.24 -1.99 18.37
N ASP A 157 -5.35 -3.28 18.06
CA ASP A 157 -5.38 -3.80 16.69
C ASP A 157 -6.54 -3.19 15.89
N PHE A 158 -7.73 -3.09 16.48
CA PHE A 158 -8.91 -2.53 15.83
C PHE A 158 -8.74 -1.04 15.51
N THR A 159 -8.22 -0.28 16.48
CA THR A 159 -7.94 1.14 16.32
C THR A 159 -6.89 1.37 15.23
N GLU A 160 -5.84 0.56 15.21
CA GLU A 160 -4.79 0.65 14.19
C GLU A 160 -5.33 0.34 12.79
N ARG A 161 -6.13 -0.73 12.65
CA ARG A 161 -6.77 -1.08 11.37
C ARG A 161 -7.73 0.00 10.88
N CYS A 162 -8.56 0.56 11.76
CA CYS A 162 -9.44 1.68 11.42
C CYS A 162 -8.63 2.89 10.93
N ARG A 163 -7.55 3.23 11.63
CA ARG A 163 -6.66 4.34 11.26
C ARG A 163 -6.00 4.08 9.90
N ALA A 164 -5.51 2.87 9.66
CA ALA A 164 -4.88 2.47 8.40
C ALA A 164 -5.88 2.53 7.23
N ALA A 165 -7.08 1.99 7.40
CA ALA A 165 -8.15 2.05 6.41
C ALA A 165 -8.53 3.50 6.09
N GLY A 166 -8.80 4.32 7.12
CA GLY A 166 -9.15 5.72 6.94
C GLY A 166 -8.02 6.58 6.32
N ALA A 167 -6.76 6.25 6.54
CA ALA A 167 -5.64 6.90 5.86
C ALA A 167 -5.61 6.57 4.35
N ARG A 168 -5.79 5.30 3.99
CA ARG A 168 -5.82 4.87 2.58
C ARG A 168 -7.04 5.40 1.83
N MET A 169 -8.21 5.38 2.47
CA MET A 169 -9.43 5.95 1.90
C MET A 169 -9.28 7.44 1.60
N ARG A 170 -8.66 8.21 2.50
CA ARG A 170 -8.36 9.64 2.24
C ARG A 170 -7.39 9.83 1.09
N ALA A 171 -6.35 9.00 0.98
CA ALA A 171 -5.41 9.07 -0.14
C ALA A 171 -6.13 8.81 -1.49
N LEU A 172 -6.97 7.78 -1.55
CA LEU A 172 -7.81 7.48 -2.72
C LEU A 172 -8.80 8.60 -3.03
N ALA A 173 -9.47 9.16 -2.01
CA ALA A 173 -10.40 10.26 -2.18
C ALA A 173 -9.72 11.49 -2.78
N ASN A 174 -8.55 11.86 -2.25
CA ASN A 174 -7.77 13.00 -2.75
C ASN A 174 -7.31 12.78 -4.19
N ALA A 175 -6.89 11.56 -4.55
CA ALA A 175 -6.48 11.25 -5.91
C ALA A 175 -7.66 11.23 -6.89
N ALA A 176 -8.81 10.69 -6.46
CA ALA A 176 -10.03 10.71 -7.25
C ALA A 176 -10.49 12.15 -7.52
N GLU A 177 -10.47 13.01 -6.50
CA GLU A 177 -10.82 14.42 -6.60
C GLU A 177 -9.82 15.20 -7.49
N ALA A 178 -8.52 14.97 -7.31
CA ALA A 178 -7.49 15.55 -8.16
C ALA A 178 -7.72 15.19 -9.64
N LEU A 179 -8.01 13.93 -9.95
CA LEU A 179 -8.27 13.50 -11.32
C LEU A 179 -9.59 14.07 -11.87
N GLN A 180 -10.63 14.15 -11.02
CA GLN A 180 -11.94 14.67 -11.41
C GLN A 180 -11.88 16.17 -11.75
N THR A 181 -11.10 16.94 -11.00
CA THR A 181 -10.99 18.39 -11.12
C THR A 181 -9.93 18.84 -12.13
N SER A 182 -8.95 17.99 -12.45
CA SER A 182 -7.87 18.35 -13.38
C SER A 182 -8.37 18.49 -14.82
N ARG A 183 -8.65 19.74 -15.20
CA ARG A 183 -8.94 20.12 -16.58
C ARG A 183 -7.72 19.93 -17.46
N ALA A 184 -6.53 20.27 -16.95
CA ALA A 184 -5.28 20.12 -17.68
C ALA A 184 -5.03 18.66 -18.08
N PHE A 185 -5.24 17.71 -17.16
CA PHE A 185 -5.12 16.27 -17.47
C PHE A 185 -6.10 15.86 -18.59
N THR A 186 -7.36 16.27 -18.48
CA THR A 186 -8.39 15.95 -19.48
C THR A 186 -8.00 16.45 -20.87
N GLU A 187 -7.50 17.69 -20.97
CA GLU A 187 -7.07 18.29 -22.24
C GLU A 187 -5.84 17.60 -22.83
N VAL A 188 -4.85 17.23 -22.00
CA VAL A 188 -3.67 16.49 -22.46
C VAL A 188 -4.03 15.09 -22.92
N ARG A 189 -4.89 14.38 -22.19
CA ARG A 189 -5.44 13.08 -22.58
C ARG A 189 -6.17 13.18 -23.94
N ASP A 190 -6.99 14.20 -24.12
CA ASP A 190 -7.74 14.39 -25.36
C ASP A 190 -6.82 14.74 -26.55
N MET A 191 -5.74 15.47 -26.32
CA MET A 191 -4.70 15.70 -27.33
C MET A 191 -4.00 14.40 -27.72
N ALA A 192 -3.63 13.56 -26.76
CA ALA A 192 -3.06 12.24 -27.02
C ALA A 192 -4.03 11.36 -27.84
N ARG A 193 -5.32 11.41 -27.50
CA ARG A 193 -6.40 10.71 -28.20
C ARG A 193 -6.52 11.15 -29.66
N GLU A 194 -6.49 12.45 -29.92
CA GLU A 194 -6.56 13.04 -31.27
C GLU A 194 -5.35 12.64 -32.12
N LEU A 195 -4.14 12.74 -31.56
CA LEU A 195 -2.89 12.37 -32.25
C LEU A 195 -2.83 10.89 -32.62
N LEU A 196 -3.41 10.02 -31.80
CA LEU A 196 -3.48 8.58 -32.06
C LEU A 196 -4.64 8.19 -32.98
N ASN A 197 -5.55 9.12 -33.29
CA ASN A 197 -6.80 8.86 -34.00
C ASN A 197 -7.62 7.69 -33.37
N ARG A 198 -7.52 7.51 -32.05
CA ARG A 198 -8.22 6.46 -31.29
C ARG A 198 -9.41 7.09 -30.56
N ARG A 199 -10.65 6.73 -30.90
CA ARG A 199 -11.83 7.30 -30.21
C ARG A 199 -12.01 6.78 -28.78
N ASP A 200 -11.44 5.62 -28.51
CA ASP A 200 -11.62 4.77 -27.32
C ASP A 200 -10.33 4.61 -26.51
N LEU A 201 -9.45 5.62 -26.50
CA LEU A 201 -8.25 5.57 -25.67
C LEU A 201 -8.61 5.58 -24.19
N ARG A 202 -8.55 4.41 -23.55
CA ARG A 202 -8.69 4.23 -22.11
C ARG A 202 -7.50 4.81 -21.36
N ILE A 203 -7.72 5.31 -20.15
CA ILE A 203 -6.67 5.69 -19.20
C ILE A 203 -5.69 4.54 -18.99
N ALA A 204 -6.18 3.32 -18.79
CA ALA A 204 -5.32 2.16 -18.58
C ALA A 204 -4.29 1.96 -19.72
N ASP A 205 -4.65 2.35 -20.95
CA ASP A 205 -3.80 2.22 -22.13
C ASP A 205 -2.82 3.39 -22.31
N LEU A 206 -3.00 4.53 -21.61
CA LEU A 206 -2.19 5.74 -21.81
C LEU A 206 -0.68 5.51 -21.67
N PRO A 207 -0.18 4.84 -20.61
CA PRO A 207 1.27 4.64 -20.44
C PRO A 207 1.91 3.87 -21.60
N GLN A 208 1.17 2.93 -22.19
CA GLN A 208 1.65 2.18 -23.34
C GLN A 208 1.52 2.98 -24.62
N ALA A 209 0.40 3.70 -24.80
CA ALA A 209 0.17 4.56 -25.95
C ALA A 209 1.25 5.65 -26.07
N MET A 210 1.73 6.19 -24.96
CA MET A 210 2.82 7.18 -24.91
C MET A 210 4.14 6.70 -25.49
N ARG A 211 4.38 5.39 -25.53
CA ARG A 211 5.59 4.78 -26.09
C ARG A 211 5.54 4.63 -27.61
N THR A 212 4.38 4.89 -28.23
CA THR A 212 4.22 4.88 -29.68
C THR A 212 5.16 5.89 -30.30
N ARG A 213 5.85 5.48 -31.37
CA ARG A 213 6.78 6.34 -32.10
C ARG A 213 6.12 6.87 -33.36
N ALA A 214 6.52 8.07 -33.77
CA ALA A 214 6.20 8.60 -35.09
C ALA A 214 6.80 7.71 -36.19
N ASP A 215 6.35 7.88 -37.44
CA ASP A 215 6.80 7.09 -38.60
C ASP A 215 8.32 7.16 -38.82
N ASN A 216 8.96 8.25 -38.37
CA ASN A 216 10.42 8.39 -38.43
C ASN A 216 11.17 7.53 -37.39
N GLY A 217 10.47 6.91 -36.44
CA GLY A 217 11.04 6.07 -35.38
C GLY A 217 11.87 6.80 -34.33
N VAL A 218 12.00 8.13 -34.40
CA VAL A 218 12.89 8.93 -33.55
C VAL A 218 12.16 9.48 -32.32
N VAL A 219 10.94 10.00 -32.52
CA VAL A 219 10.19 10.74 -31.48
C VAL A 219 9.01 9.90 -31.03
N THR A 220 8.88 9.75 -29.71
CA THR A 220 7.71 9.12 -29.07
C THR A 220 6.57 10.11 -28.93
N LEU A 221 5.34 9.61 -28.76
CA LEU A 221 4.17 10.44 -28.57
C LEU A 221 4.30 11.34 -27.34
N VAL A 222 4.87 10.82 -26.24
CA VAL A 222 5.08 11.63 -25.02
C VAL A 222 6.07 12.78 -25.24
N GLU A 223 7.14 12.55 -26.01
CA GLU A 223 8.09 13.61 -26.38
C GLU A 223 7.44 14.64 -27.30
N TYR A 224 6.62 14.21 -28.25
CA TYR A 224 5.87 15.11 -29.13
C TYR A 224 4.87 15.96 -28.34
N LEU A 225 4.09 15.35 -27.44
CA LEU A 225 3.17 16.06 -26.55
C LEU A 225 3.91 17.06 -25.66
N ALA A 226 5.06 16.66 -25.09
CA ALA A 226 5.89 17.54 -24.27
C ALA A 226 6.37 18.78 -25.04
N VAL A 227 6.76 18.61 -26.31
CA VAL A 227 7.12 19.71 -27.20
C VAL A 227 5.92 20.61 -27.47
N GLN A 228 4.80 20.03 -27.94
CA GLN A 228 3.61 20.78 -28.31
C GLN A 228 3.01 21.55 -27.12
N ILE A 229 2.97 20.93 -25.94
CA ILE A 229 2.52 21.57 -24.71
C ILE A 229 3.49 22.66 -24.28
N GLY A 230 4.80 22.41 -24.30
CA GLY A 230 5.79 23.41 -23.92
C GLY A 230 5.78 24.66 -24.80
N ASP A 231 5.59 24.47 -26.11
CA ASP A 231 5.67 25.54 -27.09
C ASP A 231 4.32 26.26 -27.27
N SER A 232 3.18 25.56 -27.21
CA SER A 232 1.86 26.14 -27.52
C SER A 232 0.92 26.30 -26.32
N PHE A 233 1.03 25.43 -25.30
CA PHE A 233 0.05 25.38 -24.20
C PHE A 233 0.70 25.09 -22.83
N PRO A 234 1.67 25.89 -22.36
CA PRO A 234 2.51 25.54 -21.21
C PRO A 234 1.71 25.38 -19.91
N HIS A 235 0.58 26.06 -19.77
CA HIS A 235 -0.34 25.91 -18.63
C HIS A 235 -0.87 24.47 -18.48
N ARG A 236 -0.93 23.69 -19.57
CA ARG A 236 -1.38 22.29 -19.50
C ARG A 236 -0.40 21.40 -18.76
N ALA A 237 0.89 21.74 -18.69
CA ALA A 237 1.87 20.98 -17.90
C ALA A 237 1.57 20.99 -16.39
N ALA A 238 0.67 21.86 -15.91
CA ALA A 238 0.20 21.87 -14.52
C ALA A 238 -0.52 20.57 -14.11
N PHE A 239 -0.95 19.74 -15.07
CA PHE A 239 -1.58 18.46 -14.72
C PHE A 239 -0.66 17.54 -13.90
N VAL A 240 0.67 17.61 -14.11
CA VAL A 240 1.63 16.75 -13.41
C VAL A 240 1.56 16.92 -11.89
N PRO A 241 1.71 18.15 -11.33
CA PRO A 241 1.51 18.36 -9.90
C PRO A 241 0.05 18.21 -9.46
N GLU A 242 -0.94 18.49 -10.33
CA GLU A 242 -2.36 18.29 -9.98
C GLU A 242 -2.68 16.82 -9.70
N VAL A 243 -2.15 15.88 -10.50
CA VAL A 243 -2.42 14.44 -10.36
C VAL A 243 -1.41 13.71 -9.50
N SER A 244 -0.48 14.40 -8.83
CA SER A 244 0.60 13.75 -8.06
C SER A 244 0.08 12.90 -6.88
N ALA A 245 -1.13 13.17 -6.38
CA ALA A 245 -1.78 12.34 -5.38
C ALA A 245 -1.96 10.88 -5.84
N THR A 246 -1.99 10.63 -7.16
CA THR A 246 -2.08 9.28 -7.72
C THR A 246 -0.81 8.44 -7.51
N TYR A 247 0.35 9.08 -7.29
CA TYR A 247 1.65 8.40 -7.19
C TYR A 247 1.76 7.47 -5.98
N HIS A 248 0.96 7.71 -4.94
CA HIS A 248 1.04 6.97 -3.68
C HIS A 248 0.02 5.82 -3.57
N ILE A 249 -0.84 5.63 -4.57
CA ILE A 249 -1.87 4.59 -4.56
C ILE A 249 -1.32 3.25 -5.05
N GLY A 250 -0.50 3.27 -6.10
CA GLY A 250 0.01 2.07 -6.75
C GLY A 250 -1.09 1.21 -7.41
N ASP A 251 -0.70 0.04 -7.91
CA ASP A 251 -1.55 -0.84 -8.73
C ASP A 251 -2.58 -1.61 -7.89
N THR A 252 -2.34 -1.72 -6.58
CA THR A 252 -3.15 -2.51 -5.64
C THR A 252 -3.90 -1.64 -4.64
N GLY A 253 -3.69 -0.31 -4.63
CA GLY A 253 -4.19 0.58 -3.58
C GLY A 253 -5.70 0.54 -3.38
N TRP A 254 -6.47 0.34 -4.46
CA TRP A 254 -7.91 0.13 -4.39
C TRP A 254 -8.28 -1.17 -3.65
N HIS A 255 -7.74 -2.31 -4.11
CA HIS A 255 -8.01 -3.63 -3.53
C HIS A 255 -7.53 -3.72 -2.08
N GLU A 256 -6.36 -3.16 -1.79
CA GLU A 256 -5.82 -3.07 -0.44
C GLU A 256 -6.69 -2.24 0.50
N THR A 257 -7.31 -1.17 0.00
CA THR A 257 -8.24 -0.37 0.79
C THR A 257 -9.52 -1.14 1.06
N SER A 258 -10.10 -1.79 0.04
CA SER A 258 -11.28 -2.65 0.21
C SER A 258 -11.02 -3.74 1.25
N ALA A 259 -9.92 -4.47 1.12
CA ALA A 259 -9.55 -5.55 2.03
C ALA A 259 -9.36 -5.07 3.48
N LEU A 260 -8.81 -3.86 3.69
CA LEU A 260 -8.71 -3.27 5.02
C LEU A 260 -10.07 -2.94 5.62
N VAL A 261 -10.97 -2.32 4.83
CA VAL A 261 -12.33 -1.98 5.28
C VAL A 261 -13.11 -3.25 5.62
N ASP A 262 -13.08 -4.26 4.74
CA ASP A 262 -13.70 -5.56 4.97
C ASP A 262 -13.10 -6.26 6.22
N GLY A 263 -11.79 -6.11 6.42
CA GLY A 263 -11.09 -6.60 7.60
C GLY A 263 -11.54 -5.93 8.90
N VAL A 264 -11.82 -4.62 8.88
CA VAL A 264 -12.40 -3.89 10.03
C VAL A 264 -13.82 -4.35 10.30
N VAL A 265 -14.64 -4.50 9.25
CA VAL A 265 -16.03 -4.98 9.35
C VAL A 265 -16.09 -6.41 9.87
N THR A 266 -15.12 -7.26 9.51
CA THR A 266 -15.02 -8.62 10.05
C THR A 266 -14.58 -8.59 11.51
N MET A 267 -13.55 -7.81 11.83
CA MET A 267 -12.99 -7.72 13.18
C MET A 267 -14.01 -7.18 14.19
N GLN A 268 -14.93 -6.30 13.79
CA GLN A 268 -15.99 -5.81 14.69
C GLN A 268 -16.90 -6.96 15.19
N GLN A 269 -17.07 -8.05 14.43
CA GLN A 269 -17.95 -9.16 14.78
C GLN A 269 -17.35 -10.00 15.92
N GLU A 270 -16.02 -9.99 16.01
CA GLU A 270 -15.22 -10.63 17.04
C GLU A 270 -15.04 -9.74 18.28
N ALA A 271 -15.63 -8.54 18.27
CA ALA A 271 -15.48 -7.60 19.38
C ALA A 271 -16.06 -8.15 20.68
N PRO A 272 -15.31 -8.07 21.79
CA PRO A 272 -15.78 -8.51 23.08
C PRO A 272 -16.93 -7.61 23.58
N ALA A 273 -17.92 -8.22 24.24
CA ALA A 273 -19.10 -7.49 24.76
C ALA A 273 -18.79 -6.62 26.00
N GLU A 274 -17.58 -6.69 26.55
CA GLU A 274 -17.20 -5.95 27.76
C GLU A 274 -17.02 -4.45 27.49
N GLY A 275 -17.46 -3.64 28.45
CA GLY A 275 -17.15 -2.21 28.51
C GLY A 275 -17.71 -1.38 27.35
N GLY A 276 -18.75 -1.85 26.65
CA GLY A 276 -19.31 -1.15 25.49
C GLY A 276 -18.43 -1.22 24.24
N LEU A 277 -17.38 -2.06 24.23
CA LEU A 277 -16.42 -2.10 23.13
C LEU A 277 -17.05 -2.61 21.83
N LYS A 278 -18.00 -3.54 21.94
CA LYS A 278 -18.75 -4.05 20.79
C LYS A 278 -19.53 -2.96 20.09
N GLU A 279 -20.25 -2.12 20.83
CA GLU A 279 -21.03 -1.00 20.31
C GLU A 279 -20.12 0.05 19.68
N VAL A 280 -18.98 0.36 20.31
CA VAL A 280 -17.98 1.29 19.76
C VAL A 280 -17.37 0.74 18.48
N ALA A 281 -16.97 -0.53 18.46
CA ALA A 281 -16.41 -1.18 17.26
C ALA A 281 -17.43 -1.21 16.12
N GLN A 282 -18.69 -1.54 16.43
CA GLN A 282 -19.78 -1.53 15.45
C GLN A 282 -20.04 -0.15 14.88
N SER A 283 -20.09 0.88 15.74
CA SER A 283 -20.29 2.25 15.30
C SER A 283 -19.14 2.75 14.42
N GLN A 284 -17.89 2.47 14.79
CA GLN A 284 -16.72 2.87 14.02
C GLN A 284 -16.63 2.16 12.67
N ALA A 285 -16.84 0.84 12.64
CA ALA A 285 -16.84 0.07 11.42
C ALA A 285 -18.00 0.47 10.48
N ALA A 286 -19.19 0.74 11.02
CA ALA A 286 -20.32 1.25 10.23
C ALA A 286 -19.99 2.60 9.58
N LYS A 287 -19.41 3.54 10.34
CA LYS A 287 -18.97 4.83 9.81
C LYS A 287 -17.91 4.67 8.71
N LEU A 288 -16.91 3.82 8.94
CA LEU A 288 -15.86 3.54 7.96
C LEU A 288 -16.46 2.94 6.67
N GLN A 289 -17.41 2.02 6.81
CA GLN A 289 -18.11 1.40 5.68
C GLN A 289 -18.92 2.43 4.87
N GLU A 290 -19.62 3.35 5.54
CA GLU A 290 -20.37 4.43 4.89
C GLU A 290 -19.42 5.36 4.10
N GLU A 291 -18.32 5.78 4.71
CA GLU A 291 -17.29 6.57 4.03
C GLU A 291 -16.71 5.82 2.82
N PHE A 292 -16.54 4.49 2.92
CA PHE A 292 -16.01 3.66 1.84
C PHE A 292 -17.02 3.52 0.69
N GLN A 293 -18.31 3.36 0.98
CA GLN A 293 -19.37 3.35 -0.04
C GLN A 293 -19.44 4.69 -0.79
N GLY A 294 -19.29 5.81 -0.07
CA GLY A 294 -19.18 7.14 -0.69
C GLY A 294 -17.98 7.25 -1.63
N LEU A 295 -16.83 6.70 -1.23
CA LEU A 295 -15.64 6.63 -2.07
C LEU A 295 -15.84 5.73 -3.30
N GLN A 296 -16.48 4.56 -3.14
CA GLN A 296 -16.84 3.67 -4.24
C GLN A 296 -17.71 4.37 -5.29
N ALA A 297 -18.70 5.14 -4.85
CA ALA A 297 -19.53 5.93 -5.77
C ALA A 297 -18.70 6.96 -6.56
N LYS A 298 -17.77 7.66 -5.89
CA LYS A 298 -16.87 8.63 -6.54
C LYS A 298 -15.95 7.97 -7.57
N VAL A 299 -15.32 6.85 -7.21
CA VAL A 299 -14.43 6.11 -8.12
C VAL A 299 -15.21 5.54 -9.29
N ARG A 300 -16.42 5.04 -9.06
CA ARG A 300 -17.33 4.59 -10.13
C ARG A 300 -17.66 5.71 -11.12
N ASP A 301 -18.03 6.90 -10.62
CA ASP A 301 -18.30 8.06 -11.47
C ASP A 301 -17.08 8.44 -12.31
N LEU A 302 -15.89 8.38 -11.70
CA LEU A 302 -14.62 8.64 -12.37
C LEU A 302 -14.36 7.63 -13.49
N CYS A 303 -14.48 6.33 -13.23
CA CYS A 303 -14.34 5.29 -14.24
C CYS A 303 -15.31 5.52 -15.41
N LEU A 304 -16.59 5.78 -15.12
CA LEU A 304 -17.60 6.05 -16.15
C LEU A 304 -17.26 7.29 -17.00
N ARG A 305 -16.77 8.37 -16.37
CA ARG A 305 -16.32 9.58 -17.07
C ARG A 305 -15.15 9.32 -18.02
N PHE A 306 -14.28 8.37 -17.65
CA PHE A 306 -13.11 8.00 -18.44
C PHE A 306 -13.34 6.81 -19.39
N GLY A 307 -14.54 6.20 -19.36
CA GLY A 307 -14.88 5.03 -20.17
C GLY A 307 -14.21 3.74 -19.71
N GLU A 308 -13.83 3.66 -18.44
CA GLU A 308 -13.19 2.50 -17.80
C GLU A 308 -14.23 1.56 -17.18
N ASP A 309 -13.89 0.27 -17.07
CA ASP A 309 -14.69 -0.68 -16.30
C ASP A 309 -14.46 -0.46 -14.80
N VAL A 310 -15.55 -0.26 -14.06
CA VAL A 310 -15.51 0.08 -12.64
C VAL A 310 -14.91 -1.06 -11.80
N GLU A 311 -15.17 -2.32 -12.16
CA GLU A 311 -14.79 -3.48 -11.36
C GLU A 311 -13.36 -3.95 -11.68
N GLN A 312 -12.92 -3.78 -12.92
CA GLN A 312 -11.61 -4.28 -13.37
C GLN A 312 -10.51 -3.21 -13.34
N ASP A 313 -10.87 -1.94 -13.58
CA ASP A 313 -9.89 -0.93 -13.98
C ASP A 313 -9.67 0.17 -12.93
N ALA A 314 -10.44 0.23 -11.84
CA ALA A 314 -10.31 1.29 -10.83
C ALA A 314 -8.88 1.41 -10.26
N ALA A 315 -8.24 0.27 -9.96
CA ALA A 315 -6.86 0.25 -9.47
C ALA A 315 -5.85 0.59 -10.57
N GLN A 316 -6.08 0.09 -11.78
CA GLN A 316 -5.22 0.31 -12.94
C GLN A 316 -5.27 1.76 -13.41
N MET A 317 -6.42 2.43 -13.29
CA MET A 317 -6.62 3.82 -13.69
C MET A 317 -5.67 4.75 -12.92
N PHE A 318 -5.62 4.67 -11.59
CA PHE A 318 -4.74 5.53 -10.79
C PHE A 318 -3.26 5.28 -11.11
N SER A 319 -2.86 4.03 -11.26
CA SER A 319 -1.50 3.68 -11.66
C SER A 319 -1.15 4.19 -13.05
N ALA A 320 -2.06 4.03 -14.01
CA ALA A 320 -1.83 4.47 -15.38
C ALA A 320 -1.71 5.99 -15.48
N VAL A 321 -2.52 6.75 -14.73
CA VAL A 321 -2.34 8.21 -14.60
C VAL A 321 -0.99 8.55 -14.00
N ALA A 322 -0.59 7.87 -12.92
CA ALA A 322 0.69 8.09 -12.26
C ALA A 322 1.88 7.85 -13.22
N GLN A 323 1.88 6.71 -13.90
CA GLN A 323 2.91 6.36 -14.89
C GLN A 323 2.93 7.35 -16.05
N PHE A 324 1.77 7.74 -16.54
CA PHE A 324 1.65 8.73 -17.62
C PHE A 324 2.26 10.07 -17.20
N ALA A 325 1.89 10.61 -16.04
CA ALA A 325 2.41 11.88 -15.55
C ALA A 325 3.92 11.84 -15.31
N GLN A 326 4.46 10.73 -14.80
CA GLN A 326 5.91 10.54 -14.65
C GLN A 326 6.64 10.49 -16.00
N GLN A 327 6.13 9.74 -16.98
CA GLN A 327 6.72 9.68 -18.32
C GLN A 327 6.69 11.08 -18.98
N PHE A 328 5.58 11.79 -18.85
CA PHE A 328 5.45 13.15 -19.36
C PHE A 328 6.42 14.12 -18.68
N GLU A 329 6.53 14.08 -17.35
CA GLU A 329 7.43 14.96 -16.59
C GLU A 329 8.89 14.79 -17.04
N VAL A 330 9.34 13.55 -17.23
CA VAL A 330 10.69 13.24 -17.73
C VAL A 330 10.90 13.84 -19.12
N ALA A 331 9.98 13.59 -20.05
CA ALA A 331 10.05 14.10 -21.42
C ALA A 331 10.02 15.65 -21.45
N TYR A 332 9.13 16.25 -20.66
CA TYR A 332 8.96 17.70 -20.57
C TYR A 332 10.20 18.39 -20.00
N ARG A 333 10.77 17.87 -18.91
CA ARG A 333 12.03 18.40 -18.34
C ARG A 333 13.20 18.25 -19.32
N GLY A 334 13.32 17.10 -19.97
CA GLY A 334 14.34 16.87 -20.99
C GLY A 334 14.26 17.89 -22.12
N ARG A 335 13.05 18.18 -22.60
CA ARG A 335 12.81 19.21 -23.63
C ARG A 335 13.19 20.61 -23.16
N GLN A 336 12.79 21.00 -21.94
CA GLN A 336 13.15 22.30 -21.38
C GLN A 336 14.67 22.49 -21.29
N GLN A 337 15.40 21.46 -20.88
CA GLN A 337 16.86 21.48 -20.85
C GLN A 337 17.49 21.65 -22.23
N ILE A 338 17.02 20.91 -23.25
CA ILE A 338 17.50 21.04 -24.63
C ILE A 338 17.23 22.46 -25.18
N SER A 339 16.02 22.98 -24.96
CA SER A 339 15.63 24.33 -25.38
C SER A 339 16.54 25.39 -24.76
N ASN A 340 16.80 25.29 -23.46
CA ASN A 340 17.70 26.21 -22.76
C ASN A 340 19.16 26.12 -23.27
N ARG A 341 19.66 24.91 -23.53
CA ARG A 341 20.99 24.71 -24.12
C ARG A 341 21.10 25.29 -25.52
N MET A 342 20.09 25.12 -26.36
CA MET A 342 20.06 25.71 -27.71
C MET A 342 20.06 27.25 -27.66
N LYS A 343 19.26 27.86 -26.78
CA LYS A 343 19.24 29.31 -26.57
C LYS A 343 20.61 29.83 -26.11
N HIS A 344 21.24 29.14 -25.17
CA HIS A 344 22.59 29.50 -24.69
C HIS A 344 23.64 29.37 -25.80
N TRP A 345 23.57 28.29 -26.60
CA TRP A 345 24.47 28.11 -27.74
C TRP A 345 24.28 29.18 -28.82
N GLN A 346 23.04 29.57 -29.12
CA GLN A 346 22.73 30.67 -30.05
C GLN A 346 23.28 32.01 -29.54
N GLN A 347 23.09 32.33 -28.25
CA GLN A 347 23.66 33.54 -27.65
C GLN A 347 25.19 33.55 -27.74
N GLN A 348 25.86 32.42 -27.54
CA GLN A 348 27.31 32.31 -27.70
C GLN A 348 27.78 32.54 -29.14
N GLN A 349 27.01 32.08 -30.14
CA GLN A 349 27.33 32.35 -31.54
C GLN A 349 27.17 33.83 -31.89
N GLU A 350 26.16 34.49 -31.34
CA GLU A 350 25.91 35.92 -31.57
C GLU A 350 27.02 36.82 -30.97
N HIS A 351 27.67 36.35 -29.90
CA HIS A 351 28.78 37.04 -29.23
C HIS A 351 30.17 36.58 -29.70
N GLN A 352 30.28 35.67 -30.68
CA GLN A 352 31.58 35.34 -31.26
C GLN A 352 32.05 36.51 -32.14
N PRO A 353 33.27 37.05 -31.91
CA PRO A 353 33.80 38.13 -32.73
C PRO A 353 33.91 37.65 -34.18
N GLN A 354 33.35 38.43 -35.11
CA GLN A 354 33.48 38.13 -36.54
C GLN A 354 34.97 37.96 -36.87
N PRO A 355 35.34 36.92 -37.66
CA PRO A 355 36.71 36.79 -38.12
C PRO A 355 37.12 38.10 -38.83
N PRO A 356 38.35 38.60 -38.61
CA PRO A 356 38.80 39.84 -39.24
C PRO A 356 38.56 39.75 -40.74
N LYS A 357 37.86 40.74 -41.30
CA LYS A 357 37.62 40.82 -42.74
C LYS A 357 38.97 40.66 -43.45
N PRO A 358 39.09 39.76 -44.45
CA PRO A 358 40.33 39.62 -45.18
C PRO A 358 40.69 40.98 -45.76
N GLU A 359 41.81 41.53 -45.30
CA GLU A 359 42.38 42.75 -45.85
C GLU A 359 42.49 42.54 -47.36
N ALA A 360 41.92 43.46 -48.13
CA ALA A 360 41.95 43.42 -49.57
C ALA A 360 43.42 43.30 -50.02
N GLN A 361 43.80 42.11 -50.48
CA GLN A 361 45.10 41.88 -51.09
C GLN A 361 45.19 42.78 -52.32
N VAL A 362 45.90 43.89 -52.18
CA VAL A 362 46.27 44.79 -53.28
C VAL A 362 47.01 43.95 -54.31
N HIS A 363 46.36 43.71 -55.46
CA HIS A 363 46.96 43.04 -56.60
C HIS A 363 48.25 43.74 -57.01
N ALA A 364 49.39 43.10 -56.74
CA ALA A 364 50.66 43.45 -57.34
C ALA A 364 50.60 43.15 -58.84
N ARG A 365 50.84 44.18 -59.67
CA ARG A 365 50.94 44.10 -61.13
C ARG A 365 51.92 42.99 -61.57
N PRO A 366 51.59 42.17 -62.58
CA PRO A 366 52.55 41.27 -63.20
C PRO A 366 53.57 42.07 -64.04
N GLN A 367 54.86 41.79 -63.87
CA GLN A 367 55.91 42.34 -64.73
C GLN A 367 55.95 41.62 -66.09
N PRO A 368 56.26 42.32 -67.20
CA PRO A 368 56.36 41.73 -68.53
C PRO A 368 57.65 40.93 -68.71
N ARG A 369 57.51 39.67 -69.14
CA ARG A 369 58.61 38.80 -69.58
C ARG A 369 59.15 39.28 -70.92
N LEU A 370 60.44 39.62 -70.96
CA LEU A 370 61.21 39.84 -72.19
C LEU A 370 61.40 38.50 -72.94
N LEU A 371 60.97 38.49 -74.20
CA LEU A 371 61.21 37.44 -75.19
C LEU A 371 62.69 37.47 -75.61
N ALA A 372 63.41 36.38 -75.36
CA ALA A 372 64.69 36.12 -76.02
C ALA A 372 64.46 35.27 -77.27
N GLN A 373 64.77 35.86 -78.43
CA GLN A 373 64.85 35.20 -79.73
C GLN A 373 66.00 34.18 -79.74
N GLY A 374 65.77 33.04 -80.38
CA GLY A 374 66.79 32.03 -80.63
C GLY A 374 67.76 32.41 -81.75
N GLN A 375 68.89 31.70 -81.80
CA GLN A 375 69.62 31.45 -83.04
C GLN A 375 70.42 30.15 -82.95
N ALA A 376 70.48 29.48 -84.09
CA ALA A 376 70.95 28.13 -84.35
C ALA A 376 72.42 28.07 -84.80
N LYS A 377 72.85 26.82 -85.06
CA LYS A 377 74.00 26.31 -85.84
C LYS A 377 75.18 25.79 -84.99
N GLY A 378 75.73 24.61 -85.26
CA GLY A 378 75.49 23.65 -86.35
C GLY A 378 76.19 22.32 -86.11
#